data_AF-K1U875-F1
#
_entry.id   AF-K1U875-F1
#
_cell.length_a   1.000
_cell.length_b   1.000
_cell.length_c   1.000
_cell.angle_alpha   90.00
_cell.angle_beta   90.00
_cell.angle_gamma   90.00
#
_symmetry.space_group_name_H-M   'P 1'
#
loop_
_entity.id
_entity.type
_entity.pdbx_description
1 polymer ?
#
loop_
_entity_poly.entity_id
_entity_poly.type
_entity_poly.pdbx_seq_one_letter_code
_entity_poly.pdbx_strand_id
1 'polypeptide(L)'
;MSVLFSVSNKVKTPERENAALHREVATHGEAIEALQTRIQTMQNDHHRERMELEAKNLSELSRKEAAHTEETTRLKNRILWQNHIIGCLSFLLLKTSDIFRKAVHGIIRLARDYYKPRFDTEQVSDIKSVLNLFGDDKQSHRAAGDFLYITATQKGKLDNREQIKARREVDNVVEGRYDQQQKRGFSMRR
;
A
#
# COMPACT_ATOMS: atom_id res chain seq x y z
N MET A 1 48.54 52.69 72.22
CA MET A 1 49.04 51.92 71.05
C MET A 1 48.21 50.67 70.73
N SER A 2 47.80 49.85 71.70
CA SER A 2 47.10 48.56 71.45
C SER A 2 45.73 48.67 70.73
N VAL A 3 44.92 49.70 71.04
CA VAL A 3 43.59 49.88 70.44
C VAL A 3 43.65 50.25 68.95
N LEU A 4 44.59 51.11 68.55
CA LEU A 4 44.78 51.52 67.15
C LEU A 4 45.26 50.36 66.27
N PHE A 5 46.10 49.46 66.81
CA PHE A 5 46.54 48.27 66.10
C PHE A 5 45.40 47.26 65.89
N SER A 6 44.55 47.06 66.90
CA SER A 6 43.37 46.19 66.82
C SER A 6 42.34 46.70 65.80
N VAL A 7 42.07 48.02 65.80
CA VAL A 7 41.18 48.65 64.82
C VAL A 7 41.76 48.57 63.40
N SER A 8 43.08 48.78 63.23
CA SER A 8 43.74 48.63 61.93
C SER A 8 43.67 47.20 61.38
N ASN A 9 43.85 46.18 62.23
CA ASN A 9 43.69 44.78 61.81
C ASN A 9 42.23 44.43 61.48
N LYS A 10 41.25 45.00 62.20
CA LYS A 10 39.82 44.82 61.91
C LYS A 10 39.39 45.42 60.57
N VAL A 11 40.11 46.42 60.04
CA VAL A 11 39.82 47.05 58.73
C VAL A 11 40.56 46.34 57.60
N LYS A 12 41.81 45.93 57.81
CA LYS A 12 42.63 45.25 56.80
C LYS A 12 42.10 43.88 56.37
N THR A 13 41.43 43.14 57.26
CA THR A 13 40.86 41.84 56.93
C THR A 13 39.69 41.94 55.95
N PRO A 14 38.65 42.77 56.21
CA PRO A 14 37.59 43.05 55.23
C PRO A 14 38.09 43.62 53.90
N GLU A 15 39.12 44.48 53.90
CA GLU A 15 39.69 45.01 52.65
C GLU A 15 40.29 43.92 51.77
N ARG A 16 40.99 42.94 52.38
CA ARG A 16 41.56 41.79 51.66
C ARG A 16 40.47 40.87 51.12
N GLU A 17 39.43 40.62 51.91
CA GLU A 17 38.26 39.83 51.50
C GLU A 17 37.53 40.50 50.34
N ASN A 18 37.31 41.82 50.41
CA ASN A 18 36.66 42.56 49.34
C ASN A 18 37.49 42.55 48.04
N ALA A 19 38.81 42.70 48.14
CA ALA A 19 39.72 42.55 47.00
C ALA A 19 39.78 41.12 46.44
N ALA A 20 39.53 40.09 47.25
CA ALA A 20 39.41 38.71 46.79
C ALA A 20 38.08 38.48 46.05
N LEU A 21 36.97 38.96 46.62
CA LEU A 21 35.63 38.90 46.00
C LEU A 21 35.59 39.66 44.66
N HIS A 22 36.21 40.83 44.56
CA HIS A 22 36.31 41.55 43.30
C HIS A 22 37.03 40.75 42.20
N ARG A 23 38.11 40.03 42.55
CA ARG A 23 38.82 39.16 41.60
C ARG A 23 37.98 37.95 41.20
N GLU A 24 37.24 37.37 42.15
CA GLU A 24 36.33 36.25 41.89
C GLU A 24 35.16 36.67 40.98
N VAL A 25 34.54 37.82 41.23
CA VAL A 25 33.50 38.40 40.37
C VAL A 25 34.02 38.67 38.96
N ALA A 26 35.24 39.22 38.83
CA ALA A 26 35.86 39.42 37.52
C ALA A 26 36.07 38.09 36.77
N THR A 27 36.59 37.08 37.46
CA THR A 27 36.81 35.74 36.89
C THR A 27 35.49 35.09 36.46
N HIS A 28 34.43 35.21 37.28
CA HIS A 28 33.11 34.72 36.92
C HIS A 28 32.50 35.48 35.74
N GLY A 29 32.71 36.80 35.65
CA GLY A 29 32.29 37.61 34.51
C GLY A 29 32.88 37.10 33.20
N GLU A 30 34.20 36.88 33.16
CA GLU A 30 34.91 36.30 32.01
C GLU A 30 34.38 34.90 31.67
N ALA A 31 34.12 34.06 32.67
CA ALA A 31 33.55 32.72 32.46
C ALA A 31 32.13 32.77 31.87
N ILE A 32 31.30 33.73 32.29
CA ILE A 32 29.95 33.92 31.76
C ILE A 32 30.01 34.35 30.29
N GLU A 33 30.87 35.30 29.93
CA GLU A 33 31.05 35.74 28.54
C GLU A 33 31.55 34.60 27.63
N ALA A 34 32.49 33.79 28.13
CA ALA A 34 32.97 32.60 27.41
C ALA A 34 31.85 31.57 27.19
N LEU A 35 31.01 31.33 28.20
CA LEU A 35 29.86 30.42 28.08
C LEU A 35 28.79 30.98 27.12
N GLN A 36 28.50 32.28 27.17
CA GLN A 36 27.57 32.92 26.24
C GLN A 36 28.03 32.79 24.78
N THR A 37 29.32 33.03 24.53
CA THR A 37 29.92 32.87 23.20
C THR A 37 29.81 31.42 22.71
N ARG A 38 30.07 30.45 23.60
CA ARG A 38 29.94 29.03 23.28
C ARG A 38 28.51 28.62 22.99
N ILE A 39 27.55 29.08 23.78
CA ILE A 39 26.11 28.83 23.56
C ILE A 39 25.69 29.38 22.21
N GLN A 40 26.08 30.61 21.87
CA GLN A 40 25.73 31.22 20.59
C GLN A 40 26.31 30.43 19.40
N THR A 41 27.56 29.99 19.52
CA THR A 41 28.23 29.18 18.48
C THR A 41 27.48 27.86 18.28
N MET A 42 27.18 27.14 19.37
CA MET A 42 26.42 25.90 19.33
C MET A 42 25.02 26.09 18.74
N GLN A 43 24.33 27.19 19.07
CA GLN A 43 23.02 27.49 18.49
C GLN A 43 23.08 27.73 16.98
N ASN A 44 24.10 28.46 16.51
CA ASN A 44 24.31 28.71 15.09
C ASN A 44 24.65 27.42 14.33
N ASP A 45 25.52 26.58 14.90
CA ASP A 45 25.87 25.28 14.31
C ASP A 45 24.65 24.36 14.25
N HIS A 46 23.90 24.22 15.34
CA HIS A 46 22.67 23.43 15.35
C HIS A 46 21.63 23.97 14.37
N HIS A 47 21.53 25.29 14.20
CA HIS A 47 20.62 25.87 13.22
C HIS A 47 21.04 25.50 11.79
N ARG A 48 22.33 25.59 11.48
CA ARG A 48 22.88 25.16 10.19
C ARG A 48 22.63 23.68 9.93
N GLU A 49 22.92 22.82 10.89
CA GLU A 49 22.67 21.37 10.78
C GLU A 49 21.19 21.07 10.51
N ARG A 50 20.27 21.77 11.19
CA ARG A 50 18.83 21.63 10.93
C ARG A 50 18.46 22.02 9.50
N MET A 51 18.98 23.14 9.00
CA MET A 51 18.70 23.60 7.63
C MET A 51 19.23 22.61 6.58
N GLU A 52 20.43 22.07 6.78
CA GLU A 52 21.01 21.07 5.88
C GLU A 52 20.20 19.77 5.88
N LEU A 53 19.79 19.31 7.07
CA LEU A 53 18.97 18.11 7.20
C LEU A 53 17.58 18.30 6.58
N GLU A 54 16.95 19.46 6.78
CA GLU A 54 15.65 19.78 6.20
C GLU A 54 15.74 19.85 4.67
N ALA A 55 16.76 20.53 4.12
CA ALA A 55 16.99 20.58 2.68
C ALA A 55 17.22 19.18 2.08
N LYS A 56 18.01 18.34 2.77
CA LYS A 56 18.22 16.95 2.36
C LYS A 56 16.92 16.15 2.40
N ASN A 57 16.15 16.25 3.49
CA ASN A 57 14.88 15.56 3.63
C ASN A 57 13.88 15.97 2.56
N LEU A 58 13.76 17.26 2.25
CA LEU A 58 12.90 17.76 1.18
C LEU A 58 13.34 17.20 -0.19
N SER A 59 14.64 17.21 -0.47
CA SER A 59 15.17 16.64 -1.73
C SER A 59 14.90 15.13 -1.85
N GLU A 60 15.04 14.39 -0.74
CA GLU A 60 14.75 12.95 -0.71
C GLU A 60 13.26 12.67 -0.86
N LEU A 61 12.40 13.50 -0.26
CA LEU A 61 10.95 13.42 -0.39
C LEU A 61 10.52 13.65 -1.83
N SER A 62 10.96 14.75 -2.46
CA SER A 62 10.64 15.05 -3.86
C SER A 62 11.11 13.96 -4.81
N ARG A 63 12.31 13.39 -4.58
CA ARG A 63 12.81 12.25 -5.36
C ARG A 63 11.91 11.02 -5.22
N LYS A 64 11.50 10.68 -3.99
CA LYS A 64 10.60 9.54 -3.74
C LYS A 64 9.23 9.75 -4.38
N GLU A 65 8.68 10.96 -4.30
CA GLU A 65 7.39 11.31 -4.93
C GLU A 65 7.44 11.19 -6.46
N ALA A 66 8.52 11.66 -7.08
CA ALA A 66 8.73 11.50 -8.52
C ALA A 66 8.83 10.01 -8.91
N ALA A 67 9.62 9.22 -8.18
CA ALA A 67 9.75 7.78 -8.43
C ALA A 67 8.41 7.05 -8.28
N HIS A 68 7.63 7.35 -7.23
CA HIS A 68 6.31 6.75 -7.03
C HIS A 68 5.32 7.12 -8.13
N THR A 69 5.39 8.35 -8.63
CA THR A 69 4.53 8.83 -9.73
C THR A 69 4.88 8.11 -11.04
N GLU A 70 6.17 7.93 -11.33
CA GLU A 70 6.64 7.16 -12.48
C GLU A 70 6.21 5.68 -12.39
N GLU A 71 6.42 5.04 -11.24
CA GLU A 71 6.01 3.65 -11.04
C GLU A 71 4.50 3.46 -11.17
N THR A 72 3.71 4.39 -10.62
CA THR A 72 2.24 4.39 -10.76
C THR A 72 1.84 4.48 -12.22
N THR A 73 2.50 5.34 -13.00
CA THR A 73 2.22 5.52 -14.43
C THR A 73 2.59 4.26 -15.22
N ARG A 74 3.75 3.66 -14.93
CA ARG A 74 4.19 2.40 -15.51
C ARG A 74 3.20 1.26 -15.23
N LEU A 75 2.72 1.13 -13.99
CA LEU A 75 1.74 0.10 -13.62
C LEU A 75 0.39 0.32 -14.30
N LYS A 76 -0.10 1.57 -14.36
CA LYS A 76 -1.32 1.91 -15.11
C LYS A 76 -1.22 1.51 -16.58
N ASN A 77 -0.09 1.80 -17.23
CA ASN A 77 0.14 1.43 -18.63
C ASN A 77 0.14 -0.10 -18.83
N ARG A 78 0.74 -0.85 -17.90
CA ARG A 78 0.70 -2.33 -17.94
C ARG A 78 -0.73 -2.86 -17.81
N ILE A 79 -1.53 -2.31 -16.90
CA ILE A 79 -2.94 -2.70 -16.72
C ILE A 79 -3.76 -2.39 -17.98
N LEU A 80 -3.58 -1.21 -18.58
CA LEU A 80 -4.26 -0.84 -19.82
C LEU A 80 -3.94 -1.82 -20.96
N TRP A 81 -2.66 -2.17 -21.11
CA TRP A 81 -2.22 -3.13 -22.13
C TRP A 81 -2.76 -4.53 -21.89
N GLN A 82 -2.74 -5.02 -20.64
CA GLN A 82 -3.35 -6.30 -20.27
C GLN A 82 -4.85 -6.32 -20.60
N ASN A 83 -5.59 -5.26 -20.23
CA ASN A 83 -7.02 -5.15 -20.55
C ASN A 83 -7.27 -5.13 -22.06
N HIS A 84 -6.42 -4.46 -22.83
CA HIS A 84 -6.51 -4.45 -24.29
C HIS A 84 -6.34 -5.85 -24.88
N ILE A 85 -5.31 -6.60 -24.45
CA ILE A 85 -5.06 -7.96 -24.93
C ILE A 85 -6.21 -8.90 -24.57
N ILE A 86 -6.66 -8.87 -23.31
CA ILE A 86 -7.81 -9.68 -22.88
C ILE A 86 -9.01 -9.35 -23.76
N GLY A 87 -9.30 -8.06 -24.01
CA GLY A 87 -10.38 -7.63 -24.89
C GLY A 87 -10.28 -8.18 -26.32
N CYS A 88 -9.10 -8.14 -26.93
CA CYS A 88 -8.86 -8.71 -28.26
C CYS A 88 -9.07 -10.24 -28.28
N LEU A 89 -8.53 -10.95 -27.30
CA LEU A 89 -8.69 -12.41 -27.19
C LEU A 89 -10.16 -12.78 -26.97
N SER A 90 -10.85 -12.10 -26.06
CA SER A 90 -12.28 -12.26 -25.82
C SER A 90 -13.10 -12.02 -27.08
N PHE A 91 -12.81 -10.96 -27.84
CA PHE A 91 -13.50 -10.68 -29.09
C PHE A 91 -13.34 -11.82 -30.10
N LEU A 92 -12.10 -12.26 -30.34
CA LEU A 92 -11.79 -13.34 -31.29
C LEU A 92 -12.46 -14.65 -30.88
N LEU A 93 -12.33 -15.06 -29.61
CA LEU A 93 -12.87 -16.32 -29.11
C LEU A 93 -14.41 -16.34 -29.11
N LEU A 94 -15.07 -15.22 -28.77
CA LEU A 94 -16.53 -15.14 -28.84
C LEU A 94 -17.07 -15.21 -30.27
N LYS A 95 -16.29 -14.73 -31.24
CA LYS A 95 -16.65 -14.77 -32.66
C LYS A 95 -16.42 -16.16 -33.26
N THR A 96 -15.33 -16.82 -32.90
CA THR A 96 -14.86 -18.03 -33.59
C THR A 96 -15.14 -19.33 -32.86
N SER A 97 -15.28 -19.31 -31.53
CA SER A 97 -15.49 -20.51 -30.73
C SER A 97 -16.87 -20.57 -30.08
N ASP A 98 -17.62 -21.62 -30.45
CA ASP A 98 -18.94 -21.88 -29.88
C ASP A 98 -18.88 -22.21 -28.39
N ILE A 99 -17.87 -22.98 -27.96
CA ILE A 99 -17.69 -23.39 -26.55
C ILE A 99 -17.49 -22.15 -25.67
N PHE A 100 -16.58 -21.24 -26.06
CA PHE A 100 -16.38 -19.99 -25.33
C PHE A 100 -17.62 -19.10 -25.34
N ARG A 101 -18.28 -18.97 -26.48
CA ARG A 101 -19.50 -18.16 -26.62
C ARG A 101 -20.62 -18.68 -25.70
N LYS A 102 -20.85 -19.99 -25.69
CA LYS A 102 -21.84 -20.65 -24.82
C LYS A 102 -21.51 -20.47 -23.35
N ALA A 103 -20.28 -20.75 -22.93
CA ALA A 103 -19.83 -20.57 -21.55
C ALA A 103 -20.04 -19.12 -21.07
N VAL A 104 -19.58 -18.12 -21.84
CA VAL A 104 -19.71 -16.70 -21.49
C VAL A 104 -21.18 -16.27 -21.44
N HIS A 105 -22.00 -16.65 -22.43
CA HIS A 105 -23.43 -16.33 -22.41
C HIS A 105 -24.15 -17.02 -21.26
N GLY A 106 -23.76 -18.24 -20.91
CA GLY A 106 -24.26 -18.97 -19.76
C GLY A 106 -24.00 -18.23 -18.45
N ILE A 107 -22.78 -17.71 -18.26
CA ILE A 107 -22.40 -16.88 -17.12
C ILE A 107 -23.23 -15.59 -17.06
N ILE A 108 -23.34 -14.85 -18.17
CA ILE A 108 -24.13 -13.60 -18.23
C ILE A 108 -25.60 -13.87 -17.89
N ARG A 109 -26.18 -14.93 -18.46
CA ARG A 109 -27.58 -15.30 -18.22
C ARG A 109 -27.81 -15.65 -16.75
N LEU A 110 -26.93 -16.45 -16.15
CA LEU A 110 -27.01 -16.77 -14.72
C LEU A 110 -26.90 -15.51 -13.87
N ALA A 111 -25.94 -14.63 -14.17
CA ALA A 111 -25.68 -13.44 -13.37
C ALA A 111 -26.92 -12.54 -13.28
N ARG A 112 -27.55 -12.29 -14.42
CA ARG A 112 -28.74 -11.43 -14.56
C ARG A 112 -30.03 -12.05 -14.03
N ASP A 113 -30.15 -13.37 -14.11
CA ASP A 113 -31.34 -14.06 -13.66
C ASP A 113 -31.38 -14.11 -12.13
N TYR A 114 -32.09 -13.17 -11.52
CA TYR A 114 -32.23 -13.06 -10.07
C TYR A 114 -32.64 -14.38 -9.40
N TYR A 115 -33.56 -15.11 -10.02
CA TYR A 115 -34.17 -16.30 -9.43
C TYR A 115 -33.40 -17.57 -9.70
N LYS A 116 -32.43 -17.56 -10.61
CA LYS A 116 -31.59 -18.72 -10.90
C LYS A 116 -30.39 -18.77 -9.94
N PRO A 117 -30.36 -19.65 -8.93
CA PRO A 117 -29.34 -19.59 -7.89
C PRO A 117 -27.98 -20.13 -8.35
N ARG A 118 -27.95 -21.02 -9.35
CA ARG A 118 -26.76 -21.78 -9.79
C ARG A 118 -26.83 -22.16 -11.27
N PHE A 119 -25.71 -22.58 -11.83
CA PHE A 119 -25.66 -23.12 -13.19
C PHE A 119 -26.48 -24.41 -13.32
N ASP A 120 -27.09 -24.61 -14.49
CA ASP A 120 -27.62 -25.91 -14.89
C ASP A 120 -26.50 -26.82 -15.43
N THR A 121 -26.81 -28.09 -15.66
CA THR A 121 -25.82 -29.09 -16.09
C THR A 121 -25.15 -28.74 -17.42
N GLU A 122 -25.90 -28.13 -18.35
CA GLU A 122 -25.38 -27.72 -19.65
C GLU A 122 -24.36 -26.59 -19.47
N GLN A 123 -24.71 -25.56 -18.71
CA GLN A 123 -23.82 -24.43 -18.42
C GLN A 123 -22.54 -24.87 -17.69
N VAL A 124 -22.63 -25.82 -16.76
CA VAL A 124 -21.46 -26.40 -16.10
C VAL A 124 -20.57 -27.14 -17.11
N SER A 125 -21.17 -27.90 -18.03
CA SER A 125 -20.44 -28.64 -19.07
C SER A 125 -19.73 -27.71 -20.05
N ASP A 126 -20.37 -26.62 -20.47
CA ASP A 126 -19.77 -25.62 -21.35
C ASP A 126 -18.54 -24.97 -20.69
N ILE A 127 -18.66 -24.57 -19.41
CA ILE A 127 -17.55 -23.97 -18.66
C ILE A 127 -16.40 -24.97 -18.54
N LYS A 128 -16.68 -26.21 -18.13
CA LYS A 128 -15.65 -27.26 -18.02
C LYS A 128 -14.95 -27.55 -19.34
N SER A 129 -15.69 -27.53 -20.44
CA SER A 129 -15.11 -27.70 -21.77
C SER A 129 -14.07 -26.62 -22.05
N VAL A 130 -14.31 -25.37 -21.65
CA VAL A 130 -13.30 -24.31 -21.73
C VAL A 130 -12.13 -24.56 -20.78
N LEU A 131 -12.39 -24.97 -19.53
CA LEU A 131 -11.30 -25.23 -18.56
C LEU A 131 -10.30 -26.26 -19.11
N ASN A 132 -10.80 -27.37 -19.65
CA ASN A 132 -9.99 -28.43 -20.23
C ASN A 132 -9.22 -27.98 -21.49
N LEU A 133 -9.66 -26.93 -22.20
CA LEU A 133 -8.92 -26.37 -23.33
C LEU A 133 -7.67 -25.58 -22.91
N PHE A 134 -7.64 -25.05 -21.68
CA PHE A 134 -6.48 -24.32 -21.18
C PHE A 134 -5.41 -25.25 -20.59
N GLY A 135 -5.82 -26.44 -20.13
CA GLY A 135 -4.93 -27.45 -19.57
C GLY A 135 -5.54 -28.08 -18.32
N ASP A 136 -5.04 -29.27 -17.96
CA ASP A 136 -5.62 -30.09 -16.87
C ASP A 136 -5.18 -29.66 -15.46
N ASP A 137 -4.23 -28.74 -15.36
CA ASP A 137 -3.70 -28.30 -14.08
C ASP A 137 -4.57 -27.21 -13.43
N LYS A 138 -4.44 -27.11 -12.10
CA LYS A 138 -5.24 -26.17 -11.29
C LYS A 138 -5.01 -24.71 -11.66
N GLN A 139 -3.81 -24.34 -12.12
CA GLN A 139 -3.49 -22.98 -12.50
C GLN A 139 -4.13 -22.63 -13.85
N SER A 140 -4.10 -23.54 -14.82
CA SER A 140 -4.78 -23.40 -16.11
C SER A 140 -6.30 -23.27 -15.94
N HIS A 141 -6.91 -24.10 -15.10
CA HIS A 141 -8.34 -23.98 -14.78
C HIS A 141 -8.69 -22.64 -14.11
N ARG A 142 -7.84 -22.14 -13.20
CA ARG A 142 -8.05 -20.82 -12.59
C ARG A 142 -7.96 -19.71 -13.63
N ALA A 143 -6.94 -19.74 -14.49
CA ALA A 143 -6.78 -18.75 -15.56
C ALA A 143 -7.96 -18.77 -16.55
N ALA A 144 -8.45 -19.95 -16.92
CA ALA A 144 -9.62 -20.11 -17.76
C ALA A 144 -10.90 -19.57 -17.09
N GLY A 145 -11.09 -19.86 -15.80
CA GLY A 145 -12.19 -19.32 -15.00
C GLY A 145 -12.16 -17.80 -14.90
N ASP A 146 -10.98 -17.23 -14.60
CA ASP A 146 -10.77 -15.77 -14.56
C ASP A 146 -11.06 -15.13 -15.92
N PHE A 147 -10.57 -15.72 -17.00
CA PHE A 147 -10.80 -15.24 -18.36
C PHE A 147 -12.29 -15.23 -18.71
N LEU A 148 -13.01 -16.32 -18.41
CA LEU A 148 -14.45 -16.43 -18.63
C LEU A 148 -15.23 -15.39 -17.81
N TYR A 149 -14.87 -15.23 -16.54
CA TYR A 149 -15.50 -14.25 -15.64
C TYR A 149 -15.28 -12.81 -16.11
N ILE A 150 -14.05 -12.44 -16.44
CA ILE A 150 -13.70 -11.10 -16.94
C ILE A 150 -14.45 -10.81 -18.25
N THR A 151 -14.42 -11.77 -19.18
CA THR A 151 -15.11 -11.66 -20.46
C THR A 151 -16.62 -11.48 -20.28
N ALA A 152 -17.24 -12.29 -19.42
CA ALA A 152 -18.67 -12.20 -19.12
C ALA A 152 -19.03 -10.86 -18.46
N THR A 153 -18.20 -10.37 -17.56
CA THR A 153 -18.40 -9.09 -16.85
C THR A 153 -18.37 -7.92 -17.83
N GLN A 154 -17.33 -7.85 -18.67
CA GLN A 154 -17.15 -6.78 -19.66
C GLN A 154 -18.25 -6.82 -20.74
N LYS A 155 -18.55 -8.00 -21.28
CA LYS A 155 -19.57 -8.18 -22.32
C LYS A 155 -20.98 -7.95 -21.78
N GLY A 156 -21.26 -8.48 -20.59
CA GLY A 156 -22.56 -8.40 -19.93
C GLY A 156 -22.82 -7.05 -19.27
N LYS A 157 -21.79 -6.21 -19.10
CA LYS A 157 -21.85 -4.97 -18.30
C LYS A 157 -22.48 -5.23 -16.93
N LEU A 158 -21.99 -6.29 -16.27
CA LEU A 158 -22.59 -6.81 -15.05
C LEU A 158 -22.41 -5.80 -13.89
N ASP A 159 -23.45 -5.61 -13.09
CA ASP A 159 -23.34 -4.80 -11.87
C ASP A 159 -22.58 -5.55 -10.75
N ASN A 160 -22.32 -4.88 -9.62
CA ASN A 160 -21.55 -5.47 -8.53
C ASN A 160 -22.19 -6.77 -7.98
N ARG A 161 -23.52 -6.85 -7.89
CA ARG A 161 -24.21 -8.02 -7.37
C ARG A 161 -24.12 -9.18 -8.37
N GLU A 162 -24.35 -8.88 -9.64
CA GLU A 162 -24.24 -9.82 -10.75
C GLU A 162 -22.80 -10.36 -10.86
N GLN A 163 -21.80 -9.51 -10.69
CA GLN A 163 -20.38 -9.87 -10.66
C GLN A 163 -20.05 -10.83 -9.51
N ILE A 164 -20.49 -10.53 -8.29
CA ILE A 164 -20.27 -11.41 -7.13
C ILE A 164 -20.89 -12.80 -7.38
N LYS A 165 -22.10 -12.83 -7.92
CA LYS A 165 -22.79 -14.08 -8.25
C LYS A 165 -22.08 -14.85 -9.35
N ALA A 166 -21.73 -14.19 -10.45
CA ALA A 166 -21.01 -14.79 -11.56
C ALA A 166 -19.67 -15.37 -11.10
N ARG A 167 -18.91 -14.61 -10.30
CA ARG A 167 -17.61 -15.03 -9.78
C ARG A 167 -17.74 -16.28 -8.93
N ARG A 168 -18.66 -16.26 -7.95
CA ARG A 168 -18.89 -17.38 -7.05
C ARG A 168 -19.23 -18.65 -7.82
N GLU A 169 -20.15 -18.59 -8.78
CA GLU A 169 -20.56 -19.79 -9.50
C GLU A 169 -19.50 -20.29 -10.48
N VAL A 170 -18.72 -19.41 -11.11
CA VAL A 170 -17.57 -19.83 -11.93
C VAL A 170 -16.52 -20.51 -11.07
N ASP A 171 -16.16 -19.93 -9.93
CA ASP A 171 -15.21 -20.52 -8.97
C ASP A 171 -15.72 -21.88 -8.47
N ASN A 172 -17.02 -22.03 -8.20
CA ASN A 172 -17.61 -23.32 -7.83
C ASN A 172 -17.42 -24.41 -8.90
N VAL A 173 -17.45 -24.06 -10.20
CA VAL A 173 -17.18 -24.99 -11.30
C VAL A 173 -15.68 -25.32 -11.37
N VAL A 174 -14.82 -24.30 -11.30
CA VAL A 174 -13.36 -24.43 -11.32
C VAL A 174 -12.86 -25.31 -10.17
N GLU A 175 -13.47 -25.18 -8.99
CA GLU A 175 -13.14 -25.98 -7.79
C GLU A 175 -13.79 -27.37 -7.79
N GLY A 176 -14.63 -27.70 -8.79
CA GLY A 176 -15.30 -29.01 -8.89
C GLY A 176 -16.42 -29.22 -7.88
N ARG A 177 -16.97 -28.15 -7.28
CA ARG A 177 -18.07 -28.26 -6.29
C ARG A 177 -19.35 -28.85 -6.88
N TYR A 178 -19.58 -28.63 -8.17
CA TYR A 178 -20.71 -29.23 -8.89
C TYR A 178 -20.58 -30.77 -9.02
N ASP A 179 -19.35 -31.32 -9.08
CA ASP A 179 -19.13 -32.77 -9.17
C ASP A 179 -19.35 -33.48 -7.85
N GLN A 180 -18.96 -32.82 -6.75
CA GLN A 180 -19.18 -33.33 -5.41
C GLN A 180 -20.68 -33.39 -5.07
N GLN A 181 -21.48 -32.46 -5.59
CA GLN A 181 -22.93 -32.45 -5.41
C GLN A 181 -23.63 -33.52 -6.24
N GLN A 182 -23.17 -33.80 -7.47
CA GLN A 182 -23.69 -34.92 -8.27
C GLN A 182 -23.39 -36.28 -7.62
N LYS A 183 -22.17 -36.46 -7.07
CA LYS A 183 -21.77 -37.69 -6.36
C LYS A 183 -22.48 -37.90 -5.01
N ARG A 184 -23.01 -36.84 -4.39
CA ARG A 184 -23.73 -36.89 -3.09
C ARG A 184 -25.23 -37.14 -3.19
N GLY A 185 -25.79 -37.32 -4.39
CA GLY A 185 -27.06 -38.00 -4.63
C GLY A 185 -28.25 -37.59 -3.74
N PHE A 186 -28.83 -36.42 -4.00
CA PHE A 186 -30.30 -36.37 -4.01
C PHE A 186 -30.73 -36.82 -5.40
N SER A 187 -31.39 -37.97 -5.48
CA SER A 187 -31.92 -38.52 -6.72
C SER A 187 -32.77 -37.46 -7.43
N MET A 188 -32.37 -37.06 -8.64
CA MET A 188 -33.28 -36.31 -9.51
C MET A 188 -34.41 -37.25 -9.91
N ARG A 189 -35.59 -37.06 -9.30
CA ARG A 189 -36.85 -37.60 -9.83
C ARG A 189 -37.02 -37.04 -11.24
N ARG A 190 -37.27 -37.94 -12.18
CA ARG A 190 -37.63 -37.66 -13.58
C ARG A 190 -38.86 -36.78 -13.66
#